data_AF-A0A034V2N0-F1
#
_entry.id   AF-A0A034V2N0-F1
#
_cell.length_a   1.000
_cell.length_b   1.000
_cell.length_c   1.000
_cell.angle_alpha   90.00
_cell.angle_beta   90.00
_cell.angle_gamma   90.00
#
_symmetry.space_group_name_H-M   'P 1'
#
loop_
_entity.id
_entity.type
_entity.pdbx_description
1 polymer ?
#
loop_
_entity_poly.entity_id
_entity_poly.type
_entity_poly.pdbx_seq_one_letter_code
_entity_poly.pdbx_strand_id
1 'polypeptide(L)'
;LVSGMYNGQVAAWDTRHGKYPVMISEREICHRDPVNSVLWNNSKSGTEFFSGGSDGQVLWWDTRKLSEPLDKLLMDPIRSDEQDLARSFGVSVLEYETTIPTRFMA
;
A
#
# COMPACT_ATOMS: atom_id res chain seq x y z
N LEU A 1 8.26 -11.70 0.86
CA LEU A 1 8.68 -10.31 1.21
C LEU A 1 7.95 -9.35 0.29
N VAL A 2 7.68 -8.12 0.74
CA VAL A 2 7.16 -7.03 -0.11
C VAL A 2 8.02 -5.79 0.07
N SER A 3 8.06 -4.93 -0.94
CA SER A 3 8.74 -3.65 -0.87
C SER A 3 8.03 -2.59 -1.73
N GLY A 4 8.23 -1.34 -1.36
CA GLY A 4 8.00 -0.19 -2.22
C GLY A 4 9.25 0.16 -3.02
N MET A 5 9.07 0.83 -4.15
CA MET A 5 10.13 1.27 -5.05
C MET A 5 10.11 2.80 -5.22
N TYR A 6 11.26 3.36 -5.61
CA TYR A 6 11.40 4.81 -5.83
C TYR A 6 10.55 5.33 -6.99
N ASN A 7 10.20 4.48 -7.96
CA ASN A 7 9.34 4.83 -9.09
C ASN A 7 7.84 4.67 -8.78
N GLY A 8 7.46 4.46 -7.51
CA GLY A 8 6.07 4.32 -7.08
C GLY A 8 5.50 2.90 -7.12
N GLN A 9 6.20 1.95 -7.76
CA GLN A 9 5.76 0.56 -7.85
C GLN A 9 5.95 -0.18 -6.52
N VAL A 10 5.18 -1.25 -6.35
CA VAL A 10 5.38 -2.24 -5.27
C VAL A 10 5.76 -3.58 -5.88
N ALA A 11 6.51 -4.36 -5.13
CA ALA A 11 6.97 -5.67 -5.59
C ALA A 11 6.87 -6.71 -4.47
N ALA A 12 6.74 -7.97 -4.90
CA ALA A 12 6.68 -9.12 -4.03
C ALA A 12 7.77 -10.13 -4.40
N TRP A 13 8.35 -10.76 -3.39
CA TRP A 13 9.38 -11.79 -3.50
C TRP A 13 8.98 -13.06 -2.75
N ASP A 14 9.24 -14.20 -3.37
CA ASP A 14 9.22 -15.51 -2.73
C ASP A 14 10.66 -15.99 -2.55
N THR A 15 11.06 -16.21 -1.30
CA THR A 15 12.43 -16.64 -0.95
C THR A 15 12.79 -18.01 -1.53
N ARG A 16 11.80 -18.80 -1.94
CA ARG A 16 11.99 -20.10 -2.59
C ARG A 16 12.28 -19.97 -4.09
N HIS A 17 11.87 -18.86 -4.70
CA HIS A 17 12.06 -18.58 -6.14
C HIS A 17 13.37 -17.82 -6.44
N GLY A 18 14.12 -17.44 -5.40
CA GLY A 18 15.43 -16.79 -5.53
C GLY A 18 15.39 -15.29 -5.27
N LYS A 19 16.25 -14.54 -5.96
CA LYS A 19 16.54 -13.12 -5.66
C LYS A 19 15.68 -12.11 -6.43
N TYR A 20 15.02 -12.53 -7.49
CA TYR A 20 14.22 -11.65 -8.33
C TYR A 20 12.79 -11.53 -7.80
N PRO A 21 12.12 -10.38 -8.00
CA PRO A 21 10.73 -10.24 -7.63
C PRO A 21 9.89 -11.24 -8.44
N VAL A 22 8.97 -11.93 -7.76
CA VAL A 22 8.01 -12.81 -8.42
C VAL A 22 6.89 -12.01 -9.06
N MET A 23 6.62 -10.80 -8.54
CA MET A 23 5.64 -9.87 -9.09
C MET A 23 6.04 -8.42 -8.82
N ILE A 24 5.63 -7.54 -9.73
CA ILE A 24 5.76 -6.08 -9.63
C ILE A 24 4.43 -5.49 -10.11
N SER A 25 3.93 -4.44 -9.44
CA SER A 25 2.73 -3.73 -9.89
C SER A 25 2.94 -3.05 -11.23
N GLU A 26 1.88 -2.83 -12.01
CA GLU A 26 1.97 -2.01 -13.22
C GLU A 26 2.22 -0.54 -12.86
N ARG A 27 2.76 0.25 -13.79
CA ARG A 27 3.22 1.62 -13.51
C ARG A 27 2.07 2.63 -13.51
N GLU A 28 1.00 2.28 -14.21
CA GLU A 28 -0.18 3.11 -14.45
C GLU A 28 -1.10 3.16 -13.23
N ILE A 29 -1.02 2.15 -12.37
CA ILE A 29 -1.88 1.94 -11.20
C ILE A 29 -1.16 2.15 -9.86
N CYS A 30 0.18 2.29 -9.89
CA CYS A 30 0.97 2.41 -8.68
C CYS A 30 0.99 3.85 -8.15
N HIS A 31 1.78 4.11 -7.12
CA HIS A 31 1.98 5.47 -6.65
C HIS A 31 2.62 6.33 -7.74
N ARG A 32 2.30 7.63 -7.73
CA ARG A 32 2.88 8.61 -8.68
C ARG A 32 4.29 9.03 -8.27
N ASP A 33 4.58 8.93 -6.98
CA ASP A 33 5.81 9.32 -6.32
C ASP A 33 6.40 8.14 -5.53
N PRO A 34 7.62 8.25 -4.97
CA PRO A 34 8.27 7.17 -4.24
C PRO A 34 7.38 6.58 -3.12
N VAL A 35 7.42 5.26 -3.01
CA VAL A 35 6.81 4.54 -1.89
C VAL A 35 7.75 4.59 -0.69
N ASN A 36 7.32 5.26 0.38
CA ASN A 36 8.13 5.45 1.57
C ASN A 36 7.97 4.32 2.59
N SER A 37 6.80 3.69 2.62
CA SER A 37 6.48 2.66 3.61
C SER A 37 5.62 1.55 3.02
N VAL A 38 5.87 0.32 3.44
CA VAL A 38 5.02 -0.84 3.17
C VAL A 38 4.76 -1.60 4.46
N LEU A 39 3.55 -2.15 4.61
CA LEU A 39 3.13 -2.78 5.85
C LEU A 39 2.18 -3.94 5.57
N TRP A 40 2.50 -5.12 6.09
CA TRP A 40 1.59 -6.26 5.98
C TRP A 40 0.32 -6.04 6.80
N ASN A 41 -0.82 -6.33 6.19
CA ASN A 41 -2.10 -6.37 6.89
C ASN A 41 -2.26 -7.73 7.59
N ASN A 42 -2.78 -7.74 8.81
CA ASN A 42 -3.09 -8.97 9.54
C ASN A 42 -4.48 -9.51 9.14
N SER A 43 -4.67 -9.71 7.84
CA SER A 43 -5.89 -10.31 7.30
C SER A 43 -5.86 -11.82 7.45
N LYS A 44 -7.03 -12.46 7.41
CA LYS A 44 -7.14 -13.94 7.45
C LYS A 44 -6.42 -14.62 6.27
N SER A 45 -6.28 -13.93 5.15
CA SER A 45 -5.58 -14.44 3.97
C SER A 45 -4.06 -14.40 4.12
N GLY A 46 -3.53 -13.44 4.90
CA GLY A 46 -2.08 -13.24 5.07
C GLY A 46 -1.37 -12.81 3.78
N THR A 47 -2.10 -12.36 2.76
CA THR A 47 -1.56 -11.95 1.45
C THR A 47 -1.73 -10.46 1.18
N GLU A 48 -2.34 -9.72 2.11
CA GLU A 48 -2.67 -8.31 1.90
C GLU A 48 -1.66 -7.39 2.58
N PHE A 49 -1.37 -6.25 1.95
CA PHE A 49 -0.47 -5.26 2.51
C PHE A 49 -0.84 -3.85 2.05
N PHE A 50 -0.35 -2.86 2.77
CA PHE A 50 -0.48 -1.45 2.45
C PHE A 50 0.83 -0.90 1.91
N SER A 51 0.74 0.10 1.05
CA SER A 51 1.85 0.97 0.67
C SER A 51 1.48 2.44 0.85
N GLY A 52 2.40 3.23 1.36
CA GLY A 52 2.24 4.68 1.54
C GLY A 52 3.28 5.43 0.71
N GLY A 53 2.82 6.38 -0.10
CA GLY A 53 3.66 7.15 -1.00
C GLY A 53 3.74 8.64 -0.64
N SER A 54 4.78 9.30 -1.16
CA SER A 54 4.88 10.76 -1.11
C SER A 54 3.77 11.49 -1.88
N ASP A 55 3.04 10.77 -2.74
CA ASP A 55 1.90 11.26 -3.51
C ASP A 55 0.63 11.47 -2.68
N GLY A 56 0.71 11.24 -1.37
CA GLY A 56 -0.40 11.40 -0.43
C GLY A 56 -1.45 10.31 -0.50
N GLN A 57 -1.10 9.16 -1.10
CA GLN A 57 -1.97 8.01 -1.20
C GLN A 57 -1.47 6.89 -0.29
N VAL A 58 -2.41 6.14 0.27
CA VAL A 58 -2.21 4.78 0.76
C VAL A 58 -2.95 3.83 -0.16
N LEU A 59 -2.24 2.85 -0.72
CA LEU A 59 -2.80 1.84 -1.60
C LEU A 59 -2.83 0.49 -0.89
N TRP A 60 -3.92 -0.24 -1.10
CA TRP A 60 -4.14 -1.56 -0.54
C TRP A 60 -3.89 -2.62 -1.61
N TRP A 61 -3.15 -3.68 -1.30
CA TRP A 61 -2.68 -4.64 -2.29
C TRP A 61 -2.89 -6.07 -1.84
N ASP A 62 -3.00 -7.00 -2.79
CA ASP A 62 -2.95 -8.45 -2.57
C ASP A 62 -1.77 -9.05 -3.35
N THR A 63 -0.90 -9.81 -2.68
CA THR A 63 0.20 -10.54 -3.34
C THR A 63 -0.26 -11.71 -4.20
N ARG A 64 -1.56 -11.92 -4.40
CA ARG A 64 -2.10 -12.82 -5.43
C ARG A 64 -2.44 -12.09 -6.72
N LYS A 65 -2.59 -10.76 -6.66
CA LYS A 65 -2.96 -9.90 -7.79
C LYS A 65 -2.42 -8.47 -7.57
N LEU A 66 -1.22 -8.20 -8.09
CA LEU A 66 -0.60 -6.86 -8.08
C LEU A 66 -0.93 -6.03 -9.34
N SER A 67 -1.81 -6.52 -10.21
CA SER A 67 -2.24 -5.80 -11.41
C SER A 67 -3.23 -4.67 -11.13
N GLU A 68 -3.72 -4.52 -9.89
CA GLU A 68 -4.55 -3.41 -9.41
C GLU A 68 -4.53 -3.37 -7.87
N PRO A 69 -4.61 -2.18 -7.25
CA PRO A 69 -4.85 -2.09 -5.82
C PRO A 69 -6.30 -2.51 -5.49
N LEU A 70 -6.49 -3.13 -4.33
CA LEU A 70 -7.82 -3.47 -3.80
C LEU A 70 -8.61 -2.21 -3.43
N ASP A 71 -7.92 -1.21 -2.89
CA ASP A 71 -8.51 0.08 -2.50
C ASP A 71 -7.44 1.17 -2.43
N LYS A 72 -7.91 2.42 -2.28
CA LYS A 72 -7.07 3.60 -2.10
C LYS A 72 -7.64 4.53 -1.05
N LEU A 73 -6.76 5.11 -0.25
CA LEU A 73 -7.08 6.15 0.72
C LEU A 73 -6.22 7.37 0.44
N LEU A 74 -6.85 8.54 0.29
CA LEU A 74 -6.13 9.80 0.20
C LEU A 74 -5.92 10.39 1.60
N MET A 75 -4.71 10.85 1.89
CA MET A 75 -4.34 11.50 3.15
C MET A 75 -4.78 12.97 3.15
N ASP A 76 -6.07 13.13 2.95
CA ASP A 76 -6.77 14.39 2.87
C ASP A 76 -7.11 14.89 4.29
N PRO A 77 -6.64 16.08 4.70
CA PRO A 77 -6.93 16.61 6.03
C PRO A 77 -8.40 17.03 6.21
N ILE A 78 -9.15 17.23 5.12
CA ILE A 78 -10.54 17.67 5.18
C ILE A 78 -11.44 16.45 5.27
N ARG A 79 -12.19 16.38 6.37
CA ARG A 79 -13.16 15.30 6.61
C ARG A 79 -14.44 15.54 5.81
N SER A 80 -14.41 15.16 4.54
CA SER A 80 -15.57 15.11 3.63
C SER A 80 -15.65 13.75 2.95
N ASP A 81 -16.82 13.39 2.43
CA ASP A 81 -17.01 12.14 1.68
C ASP A 81 -16.24 12.15 0.35
N GLU A 82 -16.06 13.33 -0.23
CA GLU A 82 -15.21 13.53 -1.40
C GLU A 82 -13.78 13.82 -0.95
N GLN A 83 -12.86 12.89 -1.25
CA GLN A 83 -11.43 13.08 -1.03
C GLN A 83 -10.79 13.77 -2.25
N ASP A 84 -9.85 14.68 -2.01
CA ASP A 84 -9.13 15.40 -3.06
C ASP A 84 -7.60 15.20 -2.93
N LEU A 85 -7.01 14.72 -4.01
CA LEU A 85 -5.57 14.46 -4.10
C LEU A 85 -4.76 15.75 -4.02
N ALA A 86 -5.28 16.87 -4.54
CA ALA A 86 -4.54 18.14 -4.57
C ALA A 86 -4.25 18.71 -3.17
N ARG A 87 -5.03 18.32 -2.17
CA ARG A 87 -4.87 18.72 -0.77
C ARG A 87 -4.32 17.60 0.13
N SER A 88 -3.96 16.45 -0.43
CA SER A 88 -3.46 15.30 0.31
C SER A 88 -1.98 15.46 0.69
N PHE A 89 -1.60 14.93 1.85
CA PHE A 89 -0.22 14.96 2.35
C PHE A 89 0.49 13.63 2.19
N GLY A 90 1.76 13.66 1.79
CA GLY A 90 2.59 12.48 1.64
C GLY A 90 2.67 11.61 2.90
N VAL A 91 2.67 10.29 2.70
CA VAL A 91 2.79 9.30 3.78
C VAL A 91 4.26 9.03 4.05
N SER A 92 4.70 9.22 5.28
CA SER A 92 6.08 8.94 5.70
C SER A 92 6.26 7.52 6.24
N VAL A 93 5.32 7.05 7.06
CA VAL A 93 5.38 5.76 7.74
C VAL A 93 3.98 5.18 7.89
N LEU A 94 3.88 3.86 7.84
CA LEU A 94 2.68 3.10 8.16
C LEU A 94 2.98 2.23 9.39
N GLU A 95 2.08 2.23 10.35
CA GLU A 95 2.20 1.43 11.57
C GLU A 95 0.92 0.61 11.79
N TYR A 96 1.08 -0.63 12.21
CA TYR A 96 -0.04 -1.51 12.55
C TYR A 96 0.00 -1.80 14.05
N GLU A 97 -1.07 -1.43 14.73
CA GLU A 97 -1.22 -1.73 16.14
C GLU A 97 -1.94 -3.07 16.31
N THR A 98 -1.20 -4.07 16.78
CA THR A 98 -1.70 -5.45 16.96
C THR A 98 -2.71 -5.59 18.10
N THR A 99 -2.73 -4.63 19.03
CA THR A 99 -3.59 -4.68 20.23
C THR A 99 -4.97 -4.09 20.01
N ILE A 100 -5.18 -3.30 18.95
CA ILE A 100 -6.49 -2.75 18.60
C ILE A 100 -7.26 -3.81 17.80
N PRO A 101 -8.38 -4.34 18.32
CA PRO A 101 -9.17 -5.33 17.60
C PRO A 101 -9.68 -4.72 16.30
N THR A 102 -9.48 -5.43 15.17
CA THR A 102 -10.01 -5.06 13.83
C THR A 102 -11.54 -4.96 13.77
N ARG A 103 -12.24 -5.27 14.86
CA ARG A 103 -13.70 -5.24 15.01
C ARG A 103 -14.34 -3.86 14.86
N PHE A 104 -13.54 -2.78 14.89
CA PHE A 104 -14.02 -1.41 14.80
C PHE A 104 -13.54 -0.65 13.54
N MET A 105 -12.89 -1.34 12.59
CA MET A 105 -12.46 -0.76 11.31
C MET A 105 -13.46 -1.07 10.18
N ALA A 106 -14.76 -0.99 10.47
CA ALA A 106 -15.85 -1.19 9.52
C ALA A 106 -16.66 0.10 9.35
#